data_AF-A0A0R2Y7T2-F1
#
_entry.id   AF-A0A0R2Y7T2-F1
#
_cell.length_a   1.000
_cell.length_b   1.000
_cell.length_c   1.000
_cell.angle_alpha   90.00
_cell.angle_beta   90.00
_cell.angle_gamma   90.00
#
_symmetry.space_group_name_H-M   'P 1'
#
loop_
_entity.id
_entity.type
_entity.pdbx_description
1 polymer ?
#
loop_
_entity_poly.entity_id
_entity_poly.type
_entity_poly.pdbx_seq_one_letter_code
_entity_poly.pdbx_strand_id
1 'polypeptide(L)'
;MSSLLVFPGQGAQRAGMLQALSAEVLEEASDALGEDVRRLDSAQALASTRAVQLCLLIVGVAHARQLQHTPDYVAGLSIGAYPAAVIAGALDFADAVKLVSLRGELMQQAYPQGYGMTALIGPELSSVEALLADIHSPLTPVYLANINADNQTVIAGSDEAMKRVAERIKGNGTAKRLAVSVPSHCALLEQPAQVLAQAFVPLKAPRITYLSSTRARPIHNPEQLRDDLAFNMCRVVDWRGTVQSAYERGVRLQIELPPGAVLTGLSRRVFDQGTVIACEGARLDTLQALLQEEERRHR
;
A
#
# COMPACT_ATOMS: atom_id res chain seq x y z
N MET A 1 -1.52 23.66 -9.25
CA MET A 1 -0.54 22.61 -8.82
C MET A 1 -1.37 21.48 -8.26
N SER A 2 -1.02 20.22 -8.53
CA SER A 2 -1.92 19.08 -8.26
C SER A 2 -1.73 18.47 -6.87
N SER A 3 -2.77 17.82 -6.36
CA SER A 3 -2.77 17.08 -5.11
C SER A 3 -2.80 15.55 -5.33
N LEU A 4 -2.20 14.82 -4.39
CA LEU A 4 -2.15 13.37 -4.36
C LEU A 4 -2.58 12.86 -2.98
N LEU A 5 -3.58 11.99 -2.96
CA LEU A 5 -3.88 11.18 -1.78
C LEU A 5 -3.12 9.85 -1.83
N VAL A 6 -2.39 9.52 -0.78
CA VAL A 6 -1.68 8.25 -0.66
C VAL A 6 -2.19 7.39 0.49
N PHE A 7 -2.33 6.09 0.24
CA PHE A 7 -2.86 5.13 1.21
C PHE A 7 -1.75 4.16 1.64
N PRO A 8 -1.47 4.05 2.95
CA PRO A 8 -0.40 3.21 3.46
C PRO A 8 -0.69 1.72 3.30
N GLY A 9 0.38 0.94 3.29
CA GLY A 9 0.32 -0.52 3.35
C GLY A 9 0.35 -1.05 4.79
N GLN A 10 0.54 -2.36 4.90
CA GLN A 10 0.73 -3.04 6.19
C GLN A 10 2.05 -2.61 6.85
N GLY A 11 2.01 -2.36 8.16
CA GLY A 11 3.14 -1.97 9.01
C GLY A 11 2.83 -0.78 9.91
N ALA A 12 1.85 0.06 9.56
CA ALA A 12 1.46 1.25 10.32
C ALA A 12 0.16 1.08 11.13
N GLN A 13 -0.50 -0.07 11.03
CA GLN A 13 -1.74 -0.34 11.76
C GLN A 13 -1.55 -0.32 13.28
N ARG A 14 -2.60 0.10 13.99
CA ARG A 14 -2.69 0.07 15.45
C ARG A 14 -4.07 -0.42 15.87
N ALA A 15 -4.13 -1.10 17.01
CA ALA A 15 -5.40 -1.51 17.58
C ALA A 15 -6.27 -0.29 17.90
N GLY A 16 -7.58 -0.41 17.65
CA GLY A 16 -8.56 0.64 17.90
C GLY A 16 -8.67 1.70 16.79
N MET A 17 -8.07 1.49 15.61
CA MET A 17 -8.15 2.45 14.52
C MET A 17 -9.54 2.57 13.85
N LEU A 18 -10.44 1.61 14.08
CA LEU A 18 -11.84 1.67 13.66
C LEU A 18 -12.76 2.39 14.66
N GLN A 19 -12.33 2.57 15.92
CA GLN A 19 -13.20 3.04 17.01
C GLN A 19 -13.70 4.48 16.83
N ALA A 20 -12.90 5.33 16.20
CA ALA A 20 -13.22 6.74 15.97
C ALA A 20 -13.99 7.00 14.67
N LEU A 21 -14.30 5.96 13.90
CA LEU A 21 -15.01 6.09 12.61
C LEU A 21 -16.52 6.20 12.82
N SER A 22 -17.21 6.76 11.83
CA SER A 22 -18.68 6.84 11.87
C SER A 22 -19.32 5.45 11.82
N ALA A 23 -20.51 5.32 12.42
CA ALA A 23 -21.26 4.07 12.37
C ALA A 23 -21.57 3.63 10.93
N GLU A 24 -21.91 4.58 10.07
CA GLU A 24 -22.28 4.34 8.66
C GLU A 24 -21.21 3.56 7.88
N VAL A 25 -19.93 3.97 7.94
CA VAL A 25 -18.86 3.26 7.20
C VAL A 25 -18.56 1.88 7.78
N LEU A 26 -18.71 1.73 9.11
CA LEU A 26 -18.52 0.46 9.79
C LEU A 26 -19.67 -0.51 9.50
N GLU A 27 -20.90 -0.01 9.39
CA GLU A 27 -22.10 -0.76 9.00
C GLU A 27 -22.01 -1.19 7.53
N GLU A 28 -21.69 -0.27 6.60
CA GLU A 28 -21.48 -0.59 5.18
C GLU A 28 -20.43 -1.71 5.01
N ALA A 29 -19.32 -1.63 5.75
CA ALA A 29 -18.27 -2.65 5.72
C ALA A 29 -18.72 -3.97 6.37
N SER A 30 -19.46 -3.92 7.48
CA SER A 30 -19.95 -5.12 8.16
C SER A 30 -20.99 -5.87 7.34
N ASP A 31 -21.91 -5.13 6.71
CA ASP A 31 -22.93 -5.68 5.82
C ASP A 31 -22.31 -6.33 4.59
N ALA A 32 -21.29 -5.68 4.00
CA ALA A 32 -20.55 -6.24 2.88
C ALA A 32 -19.78 -7.52 3.23
N LEU A 33 -19.24 -7.59 4.45
CA LEU A 33 -18.44 -8.72 4.93
C LEU A 33 -19.28 -9.87 5.52
N GLY A 34 -20.48 -9.56 6.02
CA GLY A 34 -21.32 -10.50 6.76
C GLY A 34 -20.88 -10.74 8.21
N GLU A 35 -20.00 -9.89 8.76
CA GLU A 35 -19.55 -9.94 10.16
C GLU A 35 -19.22 -8.54 10.69
N ASP A 36 -19.24 -8.36 12.02
CA ASP A 36 -18.91 -7.07 12.63
C ASP A 36 -17.40 -6.76 12.53
N VAL A 37 -17.06 -5.80 11.68
CA VAL A 37 -15.66 -5.39 11.41
C VAL A 37 -14.95 -4.84 12.64
N ARG A 38 -15.68 -4.37 13.66
CA ARG A 38 -15.09 -3.86 14.91
C ARG A 38 -14.29 -4.94 15.65
N ARG A 39 -14.63 -6.22 15.42
CA ARG A 39 -13.93 -7.37 16.02
C ARG A 39 -12.54 -7.59 15.40
N LEU A 40 -12.26 -7.01 14.24
CA LEU A 40 -11.01 -7.16 13.49
C LEU A 40 -9.89 -6.22 13.98
N ASP A 41 -10.20 -5.26 14.84
CA ASP A 41 -9.32 -4.14 15.20
C ASP A 41 -8.74 -4.24 16.62
N SER A 42 -8.77 -5.43 17.21
CA SER A 42 -8.05 -5.71 18.46
C SER A 42 -6.58 -6.00 18.20
N ALA A 43 -5.71 -5.82 19.21
CA ALA A 43 -4.29 -6.13 19.09
C ALA A 43 -4.04 -7.61 18.69
N GLN A 44 -4.87 -8.53 19.18
CA GLN A 44 -4.81 -9.94 18.81
C GLN A 44 -5.30 -10.18 17.38
N ALA A 45 -6.41 -9.54 16.96
CA ALA A 45 -6.93 -9.70 15.61
C ALA A 45 -5.96 -9.15 14.55
N LEU A 46 -5.27 -8.04 14.84
CA LEU A 46 -4.28 -7.44 13.95
C LEU A 46 -2.98 -8.27 13.78
N ALA A 47 -2.88 -9.44 14.41
CA ALA A 47 -1.89 -10.45 14.01
C ALA A 47 -2.25 -11.14 12.66
N SER A 48 -3.53 -11.10 12.25
CA SER A 48 -4.00 -11.62 10.97
C SER A 48 -3.80 -10.62 9.85
N THR A 49 -3.23 -11.09 8.73
CA THR A 49 -3.08 -10.27 7.52
C THR A 49 -4.44 -9.83 6.96
N ARG A 50 -5.46 -10.70 7.03
CA ARG A 50 -6.84 -10.36 6.65
C ARG A 50 -7.39 -9.19 7.47
N ALA A 51 -7.30 -9.28 8.79
CA ALA A 51 -7.79 -8.24 9.69
C ALA A 51 -7.09 -6.89 9.45
N VAL A 52 -5.75 -6.91 9.35
CA VAL A 52 -4.96 -5.70 9.07
C VAL A 52 -5.39 -5.04 7.75
N GLN A 53 -5.50 -5.82 6.67
CA GLN A 53 -5.84 -5.28 5.37
C GLN A 53 -7.25 -4.69 5.32
N LEU A 54 -8.23 -5.36 5.92
CA LEU A 54 -9.61 -4.85 6.03
C LEU A 54 -9.66 -3.55 6.82
N CYS A 55 -8.97 -3.48 7.96
CA CYS A 55 -8.97 -2.27 8.76
C CYS A 55 -8.29 -1.10 8.02
N LEU A 56 -7.19 -1.34 7.28
CA LEU A 56 -6.53 -0.32 6.46
C LEU A 56 -7.43 0.21 5.33
N LEU A 57 -8.18 -0.68 4.66
CA LEU A 57 -9.17 -0.30 3.66
C LEU A 57 -10.24 0.62 4.28
N ILE A 58 -10.84 0.20 5.39
CA ILE A 58 -11.96 0.91 6.03
C ILE A 58 -11.51 2.29 6.53
N VAL A 59 -10.38 2.36 7.26
CA VAL A 59 -9.81 3.62 7.76
C VAL A 59 -9.48 4.56 6.60
N GLY A 60 -8.80 4.05 5.56
CA GLY A 60 -8.41 4.87 4.40
C GLY A 60 -9.62 5.49 3.69
N VAL A 61 -10.65 4.68 3.40
CA VAL A 61 -11.87 5.16 2.75
C VAL A 61 -12.64 6.14 3.63
N ALA A 62 -12.79 5.85 4.92
CA ALA A 62 -13.51 6.71 5.86
C ALA A 62 -12.89 8.11 5.93
N HIS A 63 -11.56 8.20 6.11
CA HIS A 63 -10.88 9.48 6.20
C HIS A 63 -10.83 10.24 4.86
N ALA A 64 -10.67 9.54 3.74
CA ALA A 64 -10.72 10.19 2.44
C ALA A 64 -12.10 10.79 2.14
N ARG A 65 -13.20 10.11 2.52
CA ARG A 65 -14.57 10.65 2.39
C ARG A 65 -14.78 11.92 3.25
N GLN A 66 -14.14 12.02 4.42
CA GLN A 66 -14.23 13.19 5.30
C GLN A 66 -13.54 14.44 4.75
N LEU A 67 -12.56 14.30 3.85
CA LEU A 67 -11.90 15.45 3.23
C LEU A 67 -12.87 16.28 2.38
N GLN A 68 -13.95 15.67 1.86
CA GLN A 68 -14.96 16.33 1.03
C GLN A 68 -14.35 17.12 -0.15
N HIS A 69 -13.23 16.63 -0.67
CA HIS A 69 -12.50 17.22 -1.79
C HIS A 69 -12.05 16.13 -2.74
N THR A 70 -12.00 16.43 -4.04
CA THR A 70 -11.57 15.48 -5.08
C THR A 70 -10.11 15.78 -5.44
N PRO A 71 -9.15 14.91 -5.06
CA PRO A 71 -7.75 15.11 -5.45
C PRO A 71 -7.56 14.86 -6.95
N ASP A 72 -6.44 15.35 -7.50
CA ASP A 72 -6.06 15.09 -8.89
C ASP A 72 -5.59 13.63 -9.09
N TYR A 73 -4.90 13.09 -8.08
CA TYR A 73 -4.31 11.76 -8.09
C TYR A 73 -4.59 10.96 -6.82
N VAL A 74 -4.63 9.64 -6.96
CA VAL A 74 -4.57 8.70 -5.84
C VAL A 74 -3.51 7.63 -6.09
N ALA A 75 -2.85 7.17 -5.04
CA ALA A 75 -1.91 6.04 -5.09
C ALA A 75 -1.93 5.25 -3.79
N GLY A 76 -1.57 3.97 -3.84
CA GLY A 76 -1.54 3.13 -2.65
C GLY A 76 -0.35 2.19 -2.61
N LEU A 77 0.24 2.04 -1.42
CA LEU A 77 1.31 1.06 -1.19
C LEU A 77 0.69 -0.29 -0.83
N SER A 78 0.90 -1.31 -1.66
CA SER A 78 0.31 -2.64 -1.47
C SER A 78 -1.21 -2.58 -1.28
N ILE A 79 -1.70 -2.92 -0.07
CA ILE A 79 -3.14 -2.94 0.25
C ILE A 79 -3.77 -1.56 0.12
N GLY A 80 -3.00 -0.48 0.28
CA GLY A 80 -3.46 0.88 0.03
C GLY A 80 -3.98 1.10 -1.40
N ALA A 81 -3.64 0.22 -2.35
CA ALA A 81 -4.17 0.26 -3.71
C ALA A 81 -5.70 0.13 -3.77
N TYR A 82 -6.31 -0.58 -2.82
CA TYR A 82 -7.76 -0.80 -2.75
C TYR A 82 -8.54 0.44 -2.32
N PRO A 83 -8.24 1.10 -1.18
CA PRO A 83 -8.89 2.36 -0.85
C PRO A 83 -8.61 3.43 -1.92
N ALA A 84 -7.43 3.45 -2.56
CA ALA A 84 -7.17 4.33 -3.70
C ALA A 84 -8.13 4.07 -4.87
N ALA A 85 -8.36 2.80 -5.26
CA ALA A 85 -9.30 2.45 -6.31
C ALA A 85 -10.76 2.79 -5.95
N VAL A 86 -11.14 2.66 -4.67
CA VAL A 86 -12.46 3.08 -4.17
C VAL A 86 -12.64 4.58 -4.28
N ILE A 87 -11.67 5.36 -3.81
CA ILE A 87 -11.74 6.83 -3.85
C ILE A 87 -11.67 7.35 -5.29
N ALA A 88 -10.95 6.68 -6.18
CA ALA A 88 -10.99 6.96 -7.61
C ALA A 88 -12.36 6.67 -8.27
N GLY A 89 -13.29 6.01 -7.57
CA GLY A 89 -14.60 5.61 -8.08
C GLY A 89 -14.54 4.46 -9.07
N ALA A 90 -13.44 3.71 -9.10
CA ALA A 90 -13.23 2.59 -10.01
C ALA A 90 -13.72 1.25 -9.42
N LEU A 91 -13.74 1.13 -8.09
CA LEU A 91 -14.18 -0.04 -7.35
C LEU A 91 -15.17 0.38 -6.26
N ASP A 92 -16.29 -0.31 -6.12
CA ASP A 92 -17.26 0.00 -5.07
C ASP A 92 -16.75 -0.52 -3.71
N PHE A 93 -17.02 0.23 -2.62
CA PHE A 93 -16.45 -0.07 -1.31
C PHE A 93 -16.83 -1.46 -0.78
N ALA A 94 -18.10 -1.84 -0.93
CA ALA A 94 -18.57 -3.17 -0.53
C ALA A 94 -17.85 -4.31 -1.27
N ASP A 95 -17.55 -4.14 -2.56
CA ASP A 95 -16.79 -5.13 -3.32
C ASP A 95 -15.32 -5.13 -2.94
N ALA A 96 -14.75 -3.95 -2.66
CA ALA A 96 -13.39 -3.84 -2.11
C ALA A 96 -13.26 -4.60 -0.78
N VAL A 97 -14.24 -4.52 0.13
CA VAL A 97 -14.24 -5.25 1.40
C VAL A 97 -14.15 -6.76 1.17
N LYS A 98 -14.97 -7.31 0.26
CA LYS A 98 -14.96 -8.75 -0.06
C LYS A 98 -13.64 -9.18 -0.70
N LEU A 99 -13.15 -8.41 -1.67
CA LEU A 99 -11.88 -8.70 -2.36
C LEU A 99 -10.69 -8.61 -1.41
N VAL A 100 -10.68 -7.64 -0.50
CA VAL A 100 -9.61 -7.48 0.49
C VAL A 100 -9.65 -8.58 1.54
N SER A 101 -10.84 -9.03 1.96
CA SER A 101 -10.99 -10.22 2.80
C SER A 101 -10.31 -11.42 2.15
N LEU A 102 -10.69 -11.74 0.91
CA LEU A 102 -10.13 -12.86 0.16
C LEU A 102 -8.62 -12.70 -0.06
N ARG A 103 -8.15 -11.51 -0.45
CA ARG A 103 -6.72 -11.20 -0.61
C ARG A 103 -5.95 -11.50 0.66
N GLY A 104 -6.43 -11.02 1.80
CA GLY A 104 -5.78 -11.21 3.09
C GLY A 104 -5.72 -12.67 3.51
N GLU A 105 -6.78 -13.45 3.25
CA GLU A 105 -6.83 -14.89 3.52
C GLU A 105 -5.84 -15.67 2.64
N LEU A 106 -5.87 -15.44 1.33
CA LEU A 106 -4.98 -16.10 0.37
C LEU A 106 -3.51 -15.83 0.70
N MET A 107 -3.18 -14.57 1.00
CA MET A 107 -1.83 -14.16 1.40
C MET A 107 -1.39 -14.82 2.70
N GLN A 108 -2.26 -14.87 3.70
CA GLN A 108 -1.95 -15.47 5.01
C GLN A 108 -1.73 -16.98 4.93
N GLN A 109 -2.46 -17.68 4.07
CA GLN A 109 -2.42 -19.14 3.95
C GLN A 109 -1.26 -19.65 3.06
N ALA A 110 -0.79 -18.85 2.09
CA ALA A 110 0.19 -19.30 1.11
C ALA A 110 1.55 -19.72 1.73
N TYR A 111 2.02 -18.96 2.72
CA TYR A 111 3.32 -19.20 3.38
C TYR A 111 3.21 -18.95 4.89
N PRO A 112 2.67 -19.89 5.68
CA PRO A 112 2.38 -19.68 7.09
C PRO A 112 3.64 -19.55 7.96
N GLN A 113 4.78 -20.13 7.55
CA GLN A 113 6.03 -20.14 8.31
C GLN A 113 7.26 -20.25 7.40
N GLY A 114 8.42 -19.80 7.88
CA GLY A 114 9.72 -19.92 7.19
C GLY A 114 9.97 -18.87 6.10
N TYR A 115 9.05 -17.92 5.93
CA TYR A 115 9.08 -16.85 4.95
C TYR A 115 8.71 -15.51 5.59
N GLY A 116 8.92 -14.43 4.84
CA GLY A 116 8.44 -13.10 5.20
C GLY A 116 9.13 -12.03 4.39
N MET A 117 9.34 -10.87 5.03
CA MET A 117 9.92 -9.71 4.39
C MET A 117 10.96 -9.00 5.27
N THR A 118 11.99 -8.44 4.66
CA THR A 118 13.06 -7.70 5.35
C THR A 118 13.30 -6.37 4.65
N ALA A 119 13.23 -5.26 5.38
CA ALA A 119 13.62 -3.95 4.87
C ALA A 119 15.14 -3.79 4.90
N LEU A 120 15.72 -3.32 3.80
CA LEU A 120 17.14 -2.99 3.65
C LEU A 120 17.26 -1.47 3.55
N ILE A 121 18.09 -0.88 4.40
CA ILE A 121 18.32 0.58 4.47
C ILE A 121 19.82 0.83 4.31
N GLY A 122 20.20 1.65 3.33
CA GLY A 122 21.59 2.00 3.04
C GLY A 122 22.03 1.60 1.64
N PRO A 123 22.00 0.30 1.28
CA PRO A 123 22.50 -0.16 -0.02
C PRO A 123 21.66 0.40 -1.18
N GLU A 124 22.32 0.71 -2.29
CA GLU A 124 21.66 1.09 -3.54
C GLU A 124 20.97 -0.12 -4.19
N LEU A 125 19.93 0.15 -4.98
CA LEU A 125 19.10 -0.87 -5.63
C LEU A 125 19.94 -1.88 -6.45
N SER A 126 20.88 -1.40 -7.27
CA SER A 126 21.74 -2.24 -8.11
C SER A 126 22.57 -3.24 -7.29
N SER A 127 23.06 -2.81 -6.12
CA SER A 127 23.81 -3.68 -5.21
C SER A 127 22.91 -4.73 -4.56
N VAL A 128 21.66 -4.36 -4.23
CA VAL A 128 20.66 -5.30 -3.72
C VAL A 128 20.31 -6.33 -4.80
N GLU A 129 20.07 -5.91 -6.04
CA GLU A 129 19.74 -6.79 -7.16
C GLU A 129 20.85 -7.81 -7.45
N ALA A 130 22.11 -7.38 -7.49
CA ALA A 130 23.25 -8.28 -7.65
C ALA A 130 23.34 -9.32 -6.52
N LEU A 131 23.15 -8.87 -5.28
CA LEU A 131 23.18 -9.74 -4.11
C LEU A 131 22.03 -10.75 -4.10
N LEU A 132 20.85 -10.35 -4.56
CA LEU A 132 19.70 -11.23 -4.72
C LEU A 132 19.97 -12.31 -5.78
N ALA A 133 20.54 -11.93 -6.92
CA ALA A 133 20.91 -12.90 -7.97
C ALA A 133 21.91 -13.95 -7.47
N ASP A 134 22.87 -13.57 -6.64
CA ASP A 134 23.86 -14.48 -6.05
C ASP A 134 23.27 -15.42 -4.98
N ILE A 135 22.28 -14.95 -4.21
CA ILE A 135 21.74 -15.69 -3.06
C ILE A 135 20.55 -16.57 -3.43
N HIS A 136 19.74 -16.12 -4.39
CA HIS A 136 18.50 -16.74 -4.80
C HIS A 136 18.73 -18.19 -5.24
N SER A 137 17.87 -19.10 -4.76
CA SER A 137 17.79 -20.46 -5.28
C SER A 137 16.36 -20.98 -5.23
N PRO A 138 16.00 -22.02 -6.01
CA PRO A 138 14.68 -22.64 -5.93
C PRO A 138 14.33 -23.19 -4.54
N LEU A 139 15.33 -23.61 -3.74
CA LEU A 139 15.12 -24.14 -2.39
C LEU A 139 14.95 -23.04 -1.35
N THR A 140 15.68 -21.93 -1.51
CA THR A 140 15.66 -20.77 -0.61
C THR A 140 15.47 -19.48 -1.42
N PRO A 141 14.26 -19.26 -1.95
CA PRO A 141 14.03 -18.16 -2.88
C PRO A 141 14.00 -16.83 -2.12
N VAL A 142 14.54 -15.78 -2.76
CA VAL A 142 14.47 -14.39 -2.28
C VAL A 142 14.33 -13.46 -3.47
N TYR A 143 13.53 -12.40 -3.29
CA TYR A 143 13.15 -11.48 -4.34
C TYR A 143 13.17 -10.05 -3.82
N LEU A 144 13.33 -9.10 -4.74
CA LEU A 144 12.99 -7.70 -4.49
C LEU A 144 11.46 -7.60 -4.39
N ALA A 145 10.96 -6.91 -3.37
CA ALA A 145 9.54 -6.78 -3.08
C ALA A 145 9.08 -5.31 -3.18
N ASN A 146 9.87 -4.39 -2.62
CA ASN A 146 9.55 -2.96 -2.67
C ASN A 146 10.80 -2.13 -2.97
N ILE A 147 10.62 -1.08 -3.77
CA ILE A 147 11.57 0.02 -3.95
C ILE A 147 10.91 1.25 -3.31
N ASN A 148 11.27 1.54 -2.06
CA ASN A 148 10.60 2.57 -1.25
C ASN A 148 11.29 3.93 -1.35
N ALA A 149 12.61 3.94 -1.41
CA ALA A 149 13.44 5.13 -1.66
C ALA A 149 14.77 4.70 -2.31
N ASP A 150 15.58 5.67 -2.74
CA ASP A 150 16.86 5.42 -3.44
C ASP A 150 17.80 4.50 -2.64
N ASN A 151 17.74 4.55 -1.31
CA ASN A 151 18.52 3.75 -0.38
C ASN A 151 17.66 2.89 0.56
N GLN A 152 16.40 2.63 0.19
CA GLN A 152 15.49 1.83 1.01
C GLN A 152 14.66 0.89 0.13
N THR A 153 14.94 -0.41 0.27
CA THR A 153 14.22 -1.48 -0.42
C THR A 153 13.64 -2.47 0.59
N VAL A 154 12.76 -3.35 0.13
CA VAL A 154 12.28 -4.50 0.90
C VAL A 154 12.48 -5.74 0.05
N ILE A 155 12.97 -6.81 0.66
CA ILE A 155 13.07 -8.13 0.06
C ILE A 155 12.03 -9.06 0.68
N ALA A 156 11.56 -10.02 -0.10
CA ALA A 156 10.64 -11.06 0.34
C ALA A 156 11.14 -12.44 -0.08
N GLY A 157 10.93 -13.46 0.74
CA GLY A 157 11.41 -14.80 0.45
C GLY A 157 11.55 -15.66 1.69
N SER A 158 12.40 -16.68 1.61
CA SER A 158 12.69 -17.56 2.74
C SER A 158 13.51 -16.83 3.81
N ASP A 159 13.29 -17.22 5.06
CA ASP A 159 14.01 -16.65 6.21
C ASP A 159 15.52 -16.85 6.11
N GLU A 160 15.93 -17.99 5.58
CA GLU A 160 17.33 -18.34 5.39
C GLU A 160 18.00 -17.41 4.37
N ALA A 161 17.40 -17.24 3.20
CA ALA A 161 17.97 -16.40 2.15
C ALA A 161 18.00 -14.93 2.57
N MET A 162 16.94 -14.42 3.22
CA MET A 162 16.93 -13.06 3.75
C MET A 162 17.99 -12.84 4.84
N LYS A 163 18.26 -13.84 5.69
CA LYS A 163 19.37 -13.77 6.65
C LYS A 163 20.73 -13.68 5.94
N ARG A 164 20.95 -14.46 4.89
CA ARG A 164 22.17 -14.38 4.07
C ARG A 164 22.34 -12.99 3.44
N VAL A 165 21.26 -12.38 2.95
CA VAL A 165 21.28 -10.99 2.44
C VAL A 165 21.67 -10.02 3.56
N ALA A 166 21.03 -10.13 4.73
CA ALA A 166 21.31 -9.27 5.88
C ALA A 166 22.77 -9.33 6.33
N GLU A 167 23.39 -10.52 6.32
CA GLU A 167 24.81 -10.70 6.64
C GLU A 167 25.74 -10.01 5.62
N ARG A 168 25.39 -10.04 4.34
CA ARG A 168 26.22 -9.51 3.25
C ARG A 168 26.18 -7.99 3.13
N ILE A 169 25.16 -7.33 3.69
CA ILE A 169 25.08 -5.86 3.71
C ILE A 169 25.66 -5.23 4.98
N LYS A 170 26.14 -6.03 5.94
CA LYS A 170 26.76 -5.50 7.17
C LYS A 170 27.91 -4.55 6.82
N GLY A 171 27.90 -3.36 7.43
CA GLY A 171 28.88 -2.29 7.16
C GLY A 171 28.47 -1.32 6.06
N ASN A 172 27.58 -1.72 5.14
CA ASN A 172 27.07 -0.87 4.05
C ASN A 172 25.57 -0.55 4.21
N GLY A 173 24.94 -1.00 5.31
CA GLY A 173 23.55 -0.76 5.60
C GLY A 173 23.00 -1.58 6.77
N THR A 174 21.68 -1.50 6.95
CA THR A 174 20.92 -2.18 8.00
C THR A 174 19.82 -3.02 7.38
N ALA A 175 19.67 -4.27 7.84
CA ALA A 175 18.52 -5.11 7.56
C ALA A 175 17.59 -5.16 8.77
N LYS A 176 16.29 -4.89 8.55
CA LYS A 176 15.26 -4.97 9.59
C LYS A 176 14.16 -5.94 9.15
N ARG A 177 14.02 -7.03 9.89
CA ARG A 177 12.93 -7.99 9.68
C ARG A 177 11.59 -7.30 9.95
N LEU A 178 10.65 -7.43 9.02
CA LEU A 178 9.30 -6.91 9.20
C LEU A 178 8.46 -7.90 9.99
N ALA A 179 7.53 -7.39 10.81
CA ALA A 179 6.56 -8.18 11.57
C ALA A 179 5.43 -8.70 10.66
N VAL A 180 5.82 -9.36 9.56
CA VAL A 180 4.94 -9.97 8.55
C VAL A 180 5.55 -11.30 8.14
N SER A 181 4.75 -12.38 8.21
CA SER A 181 5.16 -13.74 7.81
C SER A 181 4.91 -14.02 6.32
N VAL A 182 4.12 -13.18 5.64
CA VAL A 182 3.81 -13.33 4.22
C VAL A 182 4.93 -12.73 3.36
N PRO A 183 5.52 -13.48 2.40
CA PRO A 183 6.49 -12.95 1.45
C PRO A 183 5.77 -12.23 0.29
N SER A 184 5.24 -11.03 0.55
CA SER A 184 4.48 -10.30 -0.48
C SER A 184 5.35 -9.65 -1.55
N HIS A 185 4.70 -9.28 -2.66
CA HIS A 185 5.27 -8.57 -3.82
C HIS A 185 6.33 -9.35 -4.57
N CYS A 186 6.19 -10.68 -4.62
CA CYS A 186 7.08 -11.56 -5.37
C CYS A 186 6.36 -12.77 -5.96
N ALA A 187 7.06 -13.49 -6.83
CA ALA A 187 6.55 -14.63 -7.59
C ALA A 187 5.92 -15.74 -6.73
N LEU A 188 6.28 -15.84 -5.45
CA LEU A 188 5.69 -16.79 -4.51
C LEU A 188 4.15 -16.65 -4.39
N LEU A 189 3.61 -15.44 -4.60
CA LEU A 189 2.16 -15.19 -4.52
C LEU A 189 1.44 -15.22 -5.87
N GLU A 190 2.05 -15.73 -6.95
CA GLU A 190 1.41 -15.82 -8.26
C GLU A 190 0.11 -16.64 -8.24
N GLN A 191 0.11 -17.79 -7.58
CA GLN A 191 -1.09 -18.64 -7.47
C GLN A 191 -2.22 -17.95 -6.67
N PRO A 192 -1.97 -17.42 -5.46
CA PRO A 192 -2.90 -16.52 -4.77
C PRO A 192 -3.45 -15.37 -5.64
N ALA A 193 -2.58 -14.72 -6.42
CA ALA A 193 -2.99 -13.63 -7.31
C ALA A 193 -3.94 -14.09 -8.42
N GLN A 194 -3.70 -15.27 -9.01
CA GLN A 194 -4.60 -15.86 -10.02
C GLN A 194 -5.98 -16.17 -9.44
N VAL A 195 -6.05 -16.72 -8.23
CA VAL A 195 -7.32 -16.98 -7.53
C VAL A 195 -8.06 -15.65 -7.28
N LEU A 196 -7.35 -14.63 -6.78
CA LEU A 196 -7.95 -13.33 -6.55
C LEU A 196 -8.46 -12.69 -7.85
N ALA A 197 -7.70 -12.80 -8.95
CA ALA A 197 -8.09 -12.26 -10.26
C ALA A 197 -9.42 -12.83 -10.78
N GLN A 198 -9.74 -14.08 -10.44
CA GLN A 198 -11.00 -14.73 -10.80
C GLN A 198 -12.20 -14.21 -9.97
N ALA A 199 -11.96 -13.65 -8.78
CA ALA A 199 -12.99 -13.13 -7.89
C ALA A 199 -13.40 -11.68 -8.20
N PHE A 200 -12.70 -10.99 -9.09
CA PHE A 200 -12.97 -9.58 -9.40
C PHE A 200 -14.31 -9.38 -10.09
N VAL A 201 -15.07 -8.43 -9.56
CA VAL A 201 -16.21 -7.82 -10.25
C VAL A 201 -15.73 -6.85 -11.34
N PRO A 202 -16.59 -6.52 -12.33
CA PRO A 202 -16.26 -5.48 -13.31
C PRO A 202 -15.92 -4.14 -12.65
N LEU A 203 -14.79 -3.54 -13.04
CA LEU A 203 -14.36 -2.24 -12.57
C LEU A 203 -14.88 -1.11 -13.48
N LYS A 204 -14.97 0.09 -12.91
CA LYS A 204 -15.29 1.33 -13.63
C LYS A 204 -13.98 2.05 -14.00
N ALA A 205 -14.04 2.93 -14.99
CA ALA A 205 -12.90 3.80 -15.29
C ALA A 205 -12.66 4.77 -14.11
N PRO A 206 -11.41 4.92 -13.63
CA PRO A 206 -11.10 5.87 -12.58
C PRO A 206 -11.53 7.30 -12.95
N ARG A 207 -12.30 7.95 -12.07
CA ARG A 207 -12.66 9.38 -12.19
C ARG A 207 -11.55 10.29 -11.69
N ILE A 208 -10.72 9.78 -10.77
CA ILE A 208 -9.48 10.40 -10.31
C ILE A 208 -8.32 9.60 -10.91
N THR A 209 -7.21 10.26 -11.25
CA THR A 209 -6.05 9.58 -11.83
C THR A 209 -5.43 8.61 -10.82
N TYR A 210 -5.55 7.31 -11.09
CA TYR A 210 -4.95 6.26 -10.28
C TYR A 210 -3.49 6.04 -10.71
N LEU A 211 -2.55 6.23 -9.80
CA LEU A 211 -1.13 5.91 -10.01
C LEU A 211 -0.84 4.52 -9.44
N SER A 212 -0.54 3.57 -10.33
CA SER A 212 -0.15 2.22 -9.93
C SER A 212 1.22 2.24 -9.28
N SER A 213 1.29 1.65 -8.09
CA SER A 213 2.55 1.43 -7.38
C SER A 213 3.35 0.25 -7.91
N THR A 214 2.76 -0.58 -8.77
CA THR A 214 3.46 -1.65 -9.49
C THR A 214 4.19 -1.13 -10.72
N ARG A 215 3.59 -0.15 -11.42
CA ARG A 215 4.08 0.37 -12.71
C ARG A 215 4.72 1.75 -12.60
N ALA A 216 4.57 2.43 -11.46
CA ALA A 216 4.94 3.83 -11.27
C ALA A 216 4.30 4.78 -12.32
N ARG A 217 3.11 4.45 -12.82
CA ARG A 217 2.44 5.18 -13.92
C ARG A 217 0.92 5.22 -13.74
N PRO A 218 0.23 6.20 -14.35
CA PRO A 218 -1.22 6.24 -14.39
C PRO A 218 -1.84 5.00 -15.04
N ILE A 219 -2.99 4.57 -14.51
CA ILE A 219 -3.88 3.61 -15.15
C ILE A 219 -5.24 4.26 -15.36
N HIS A 220 -5.72 4.22 -16.62
CA HIS A 220 -7.03 4.75 -17.01
C HIS A 220 -8.02 3.65 -17.40
N ASN A 221 -7.52 2.48 -17.81
CA ASN A 221 -8.33 1.38 -18.29
C ASN A 221 -8.75 0.45 -17.12
N PRO A 222 -10.05 0.10 -16.99
CA PRO A 222 -10.55 -0.76 -15.92
C PRO A 222 -9.92 -2.16 -15.88
N GLU A 223 -9.64 -2.78 -17.02
CA GLU A 223 -9.02 -4.10 -17.09
C GLU A 223 -7.56 -4.08 -16.62
N GLN A 224 -6.83 -3.02 -16.98
CA GLN A 224 -5.47 -2.79 -16.49
C GLN A 224 -5.47 -2.54 -14.98
N LEU A 225 -6.47 -1.85 -14.45
CA LEU A 225 -6.60 -1.64 -12.99
C LEU A 225 -6.94 -2.95 -12.27
N ARG A 226 -7.80 -3.80 -12.86
CA ARG A 226 -8.10 -5.13 -12.32
C ARG A 226 -6.85 -5.99 -12.25
N ASP A 227 -6.06 -6.02 -13.33
CA ASP A 227 -4.77 -6.70 -13.38
C ASP A 227 -3.81 -6.14 -12.32
N ASP A 228 -3.71 -4.82 -12.21
CA ASP A 228 -2.84 -4.17 -11.23
C ASP A 228 -3.23 -4.55 -9.80
N LEU A 229 -4.51 -4.44 -9.42
CA LEU A 229 -4.99 -4.76 -8.07
C LEU A 229 -4.83 -6.25 -7.73
N ALA A 230 -5.22 -7.15 -8.64
CA ALA A 230 -5.19 -8.60 -8.39
C ALA A 230 -3.75 -9.11 -8.24
N PHE A 231 -2.85 -8.69 -9.13
CA PHE A 231 -1.47 -9.16 -9.16
C PHE A 231 -0.50 -8.28 -8.36
N ASN A 232 -0.95 -7.16 -7.77
CA ASN A 232 -0.12 -6.33 -6.89
C ASN A 232 0.55 -7.16 -5.78
N MET A 233 -0.12 -8.19 -5.26
CA MET A 233 0.46 -9.03 -4.21
C MET A 233 1.68 -9.84 -4.66
N CYS A 234 1.88 -10.08 -5.96
CA CYS A 234 2.97 -10.90 -6.48
C CYS A 234 3.96 -10.14 -7.36
N ARG A 235 3.76 -8.82 -7.50
CA ARG A 235 4.61 -7.94 -8.31
C ARG A 235 5.31 -6.92 -7.41
N VAL A 236 6.51 -6.51 -7.81
CA VAL A 236 7.30 -5.49 -7.12
C VAL A 236 6.51 -4.19 -7.00
N VAL A 237 6.58 -3.56 -5.84
CA VAL A 237 6.04 -2.23 -5.60
C VAL A 237 7.14 -1.19 -5.75
N ASP A 238 7.11 -0.42 -6.84
CA ASP A 238 7.99 0.73 -7.06
C ASP A 238 7.35 2.02 -6.51
N TRP A 239 7.39 2.16 -5.18
CA TRP A 239 6.86 3.35 -4.51
C TRP A 239 7.70 4.59 -4.81
N ARG A 240 9.04 4.45 -4.84
CA ARG A 240 9.95 5.56 -5.16
C ARG A 240 9.66 6.16 -6.54
N GLY A 241 9.47 5.31 -7.55
CA GLY A 241 9.07 5.70 -8.89
C GLY A 241 7.66 6.27 -8.94
N THR A 242 6.73 5.76 -8.13
CA THR A 242 5.36 6.29 -8.04
C THR A 242 5.34 7.73 -7.53
N VAL A 243 6.08 8.02 -6.46
CA VAL A 243 6.21 9.37 -5.91
C VAL A 243 6.92 10.30 -6.91
N GLN A 244 7.98 9.82 -7.58
CA GLN A 244 8.65 10.57 -8.66
C GLN A 244 7.67 10.95 -9.77
N SER A 245 6.92 9.96 -10.23
CA SER A 245 5.95 10.06 -11.32
C SER A 245 4.86 11.08 -11.01
N ALA A 246 4.40 11.15 -9.76
CA ALA A 246 3.47 12.17 -9.29
C ALA A 246 4.11 13.57 -9.31
N TYR A 247 5.30 13.72 -8.74
CA TYR A 247 6.01 15.00 -8.68
C TYR A 247 6.29 15.59 -10.07
N GLU A 248 6.76 14.75 -11.01
CA GLU A 248 7.01 15.12 -12.40
C GLU A 248 5.73 15.53 -13.16
N ARG A 249 4.56 15.07 -12.70
CA ARG A 249 3.24 15.46 -13.21
C ARG A 249 2.69 16.74 -12.58
N GLY A 250 3.49 17.45 -11.80
CA GLY A 250 3.11 18.71 -11.18
C GLY A 250 2.36 18.57 -9.86
N VAL A 251 2.35 17.38 -9.25
CA VAL A 251 1.85 17.22 -7.87
C VAL A 251 2.79 17.96 -6.93
N ARG A 252 2.24 18.83 -6.08
CA ARG A 252 2.99 19.57 -5.05
C ARG A 252 2.39 19.45 -3.66
N LEU A 253 1.24 18.81 -3.51
CA LEU A 253 0.69 18.41 -2.23
C LEU A 253 0.47 16.89 -2.20
N GLN A 254 1.09 16.21 -1.25
CA GLN A 254 0.77 14.83 -0.91
C GLN A 254 0.14 14.78 0.48
N ILE A 255 -1.01 14.11 0.59
CA ILE A 255 -1.65 13.80 1.88
C ILE A 255 -1.65 12.28 2.06
N GLU A 256 -0.99 11.79 3.11
CA GLU A 256 -1.04 10.39 3.52
C GLU A 256 -2.25 10.14 4.43
N LEU A 257 -3.14 9.27 3.98
CA LEU A 257 -4.28 8.83 4.75
C LEU A 257 -3.81 7.94 5.92
N PRO A 258 -4.54 7.92 7.04
CA PRO A 258 -4.13 7.14 8.19
C PRO A 258 -4.17 5.63 7.91
N PRO A 259 -3.44 4.83 8.70
CA PRO A 259 -2.64 5.23 9.87
C PRO A 259 -1.18 5.57 9.56
N GLY A 260 -0.58 6.37 10.43
CA GLY A 260 0.85 6.67 10.46
C GLY A 260 1.27 7.80 9.52
N ALA A 261 2.59 7.83 9.27
CA ALA A 261 3.26 8.87 8.48
C ALA A 261 4.42 8.28 7.63
N VAL A 262 4.34 7.00 7.27
CA VAL A 262 5.44 6.27 6.61
C VAL A 262 5.63 6.80 5.20
N LEU A 263 4.56 6.92 4.42
CA LEU A 263 4.61 7.39 3.04
C LEU A 263 5.00 8.88 2.96
N THR A 264 4.61 9.66 3.95
CA THR A 264 5.04 11.05 4.14
C THR A 264 6.56 11.11 4.27
N GLY A 265 7.14 10.26 5.12
CA GLY A 265 8.59 10.15 5.29
C GLY A 265 9.31 9.76 3.98
N LEU A 266 8.78 8.77 3.26
CA LEU A 266 9.35 8.31 1.99
C LEU A 266 9.30 9.37 0.87
N SER A 267 8.28 10.22 0.87
CA SER A 267 8.10 11.23 -0.19
C SER A 267 8.90 12.53 0.01
N ARG A 268 9.36 12.83 1.24
CA ARG A 268 10.01 14.11 1.59
C ARG A 268 11.15 14.50 0.65
N ARG A 269 12.03 13.56 0.28
CA ARG A 269 13.19 13.87 -0.59
C ARG A 269 12.78 14.18 -2.02
N VAL A 270 11.69 13.60 -2.50
CA VAL A 270 11.18 13.81 -3.86
C VAL A 270 10.41 15.14 -3.94
N PHE A 271 9.65 15.46 -2.90
CA PHE A 271 8.86 16.66 -2.77
C PHE A 271 9.65 17.83 -2.16
N ASP A 272 10.87 18.09 -2.70
CA ASP A 272 11.71 19.24 -2.30
C ASP A 272 10.90 20.55 -2.29
N GLN A 273 10.20 20.83 -3.40
CA GLN A 273 9.43 22.06 -3.58
C GLN A 273 7.94 21.88 -3.34
N GLY A 274 7.54 20.90 -2.51
CA GLY A 274 6.15 20.58 -2.23
C GLY A 274 5.87 20.36 -0.76
N THR A 275 4.60 20.13 -0.45
CA THR A 275 4.11 19.81 0.89
C THR A 275 3.77 18.32 0.96
N VAL A 276 4.32 17.63 1.94
CA VAL A 276 3.95 16.24 2.29
C VAL A 276 3.44 16.23 3.73
N ILE A 277 2.22 15.73 3.94
CA ILE A 277 1.58 15.73 5.25
C ILE A 277 0.83 14.43 5.50
N ALA A 278 0.87 13.93 6.73
CA ALA A 278 0.02 12.82 7.16
C ALA A 278 -1.29 13.37 7.75
N CYS A 279 -2.42 12.73 7.45
CA CYS A 279 -3.69 13.01 8.10
C CYS A 279 -3.60 12.80 9.62
N GLU A 280 -2.84 11.80 10.05
CA GLU A 280 -2.68 11.53 11.46
C GLU A 280 -1.90 12.67 12.15
N GLY A 281 -2.54 13.30 13.14
CA GLY A 281 -2.00 14.46 13.84
C GLY A 281 -2.28 15.80 13.17
N ALA A 282 -2.83 15.81 11.95
CA ALA A 282 -3.30 17.02 11.28
C ALA A 282 -4.79 17.28 11.60
N ARG A 283 -5.18 18.55 11.66
CA ARG A 283 -6.59 18.93 11.77
C ARG A 283 -7.26 18.83 10.39
N LEU A 284 -8.51 18.40 10.34
CA LEU A 284 -9.28 18.25 9.10
C LEU A 284 -9.38 19.57 8.31
N ASP A 285 -9.64 20.68 9.01
CA ASP A 285 -9.73 22.02 8.41
C ASP A 285 -8.41 22.46 7.74
N THR A 286 -7.27 22.05 8.30
CA THR A 286 -5.95 22.31 7.72
C THR A 286 -5.76 21.51 6.42
N LEU A 287 -6.14 20.24 6.41
CA LEU A 287 -6.04 19.39 5.21
C LEU A 287 -6.94 19.89 4.09
N GLN A 288 -8.17 20.30 4.43
CA GLN A 288 -9.13 20.88 3.49
C GLN A 288 -8.63 22.21 2.92
N ALA A 289 -8.06 23.09 3.75
CA ALA A 289 -7.48 24.35 3.30
C ALA A 289 -6.33 24.13 2.30
N LEU A 290 -5.44 23.17 2.58
CA LEU A 290 -4.34 22.82 1.67
C LEU A 290 -4.85 22.31 0.31
N LEU A 291 -5.87 21.45 0.30
CA LEU A 291 -6.48 20.94 -0.93
C LEU A 291 -7.14 22.07 -1.75
N GLN A 292 -7.86 22.98 -1.07
CA GLN A 292 -8.48 24.14 -1.72
C GLN A 292 -7.45 25.12 -2.29
N GLU A 293 -6.33 25.33 -1.60
CA GLU A 293 -5.25 26.20 -2.09
C GLU A 293 -4.65 25.65 -3.39
N GLU A 294 -4.41 24.34 -3.47
CA GLU A 294 -3.88 23.70 -4.68
C GLU A 294 -4.86 23.75 -5.85
N GLU A 295 -6.16 23.54 -5.59
CA GLU A 295 -7.21 23.70 -6.61
C GLU A 295 -7.26 25.14 -7.15
N ARG A 296 -7.14 26.15 -6.27
CA ARG A 296 -7.10 27.56 -6.67
C ARG A 296 -5.91 27.90 -7.55
N ARG A 297 -4.77 27.24 -7.37
CA ARG A 297 -3.57 27.44 -8.20
C ARG A 297 -3.71 26.85 -9.61
N HIS A 298 -4.78 26.11 -9.90
CA HIS A 298 -5.08 25.56 -11.24
C HIS A 298 -6.10 26.40 -12.03
N ARG A 299 -6.81 27.32 -11.37
CA ARG A 299 -7.77 28.23 -12.01
C ARG A 299 -7.11 29.55 -12.34
#